data_AF-K2AZT9-F1
#
_entry.id   AF-K2AZT9-F1
#
_cell.length_a   1.000
_cell.length_b   1.000
_cell.length_c   1.000
_cell.angle_alpha   90.00
_cell.angle_beta   90.00
_cell.angle_gamma   90.00
#
_symmetry.space_group_name_H-M   'P 1'
#
loop_
_entity.id
_entity.type
_entity.pdbx_description
1 polymer ?
#
loop_
_entity_poly.entity_id
_entity_poly.type
_entity_poly.pdbx_seq_one_letter_code
_entity_poly.pdbx_strand_id
1 'polypeptide(L)'
;MRKSFKTVLGVTLLEIMLVLAIAAMIIVMSIRYYQSASLNQKIAATVNNVTGIVAAAESYLSMNGSLTGVDTGMLAYLPGARLPNSGWGGAMTISNISLNGYNINIPSVPNTGCAQLRSLLVQNTKFTIAFCPAAGPGFATMVVQVLE
;
A
#
# COMPACT_ATOMS: atom_id res chain seq x y z
N MET A 1 -10.13 25.52 66.32
CA MET A 1 -10.45 25.11 64.93
C MET A 1 -9.81 23.76 64.65
N ARG A 2 -10.59 22.67 64.61
CA ARG A 2 -10.08 21.33 64.31
C ARG A 2 -9.88 21.20 62.79
N LYS A 3 -8.62 21.18 62.32
CA LYS A 3 -8.30 20.90 60.92
C LYS A 3 -8.39 19.40 60.69
N SER A 4 -9.45 18.98 60.01
CA SER A 4 -9.60 17.61 59.49
C SER A 4 -8.62 17.43 58.33
N PHE A 5 -7.57 16.63 58.52
CA PHE A 5 -6.79 16.11 57.41
C PHE A 5 -7.68 15.09 56.70
N LYS A 6 -8.27 15.50 55.57
CA LYS A 6 -8.90 14.56 54.64
C LYS A 6 -7.80 13.62 54.15
N THR A 7 -7.83 12.38 54.62
CA THR A 7 -7.07 11.28 54.02
C THR A 7 -7.45 11.24 52.55
N VAL A 8 -6.51 11.61 51.67
CA VAL A 8 -6.59 11.21 50.27
C VAL A 8 -6.54 9.68 50.33
N LEU A 9 -7.68 9.04 50.07
CA LEU A 9 -7.75 7.60 49.77
C LEU A 9 -6.92 7.42 48.49
N GLY A 10 -5.61 7.31 48.71
CA GLY A 10 -4.61 7.23 47.67
C GLY A 10 -4.76 5.88 47.01
N VAL A 11 -4.98 5.92 45.70
CA VAL A 11 -4.76 4.75 44.83
C VAL A 11 -3.43 4.15 45.26
N THR A 12 -3.44 2.88 45.64
CA THR A 12 -2.23 2.27 46.22
C THR A 12 -1.14 2.21 45.14
N LEU A 13 0.13 2.36 45.53
CA LEU A 13 1.27 2.35 44.60
C LEU A 13 1.26 1.05 43.74
N LEU A 14 0.80 -0.04 44.33
CA LEU A 14 0.63 -1.35 43.68
C LEU A 14 -0.48 -1.34 42.62
N GLU A 15 -1.61 -0.70 42.91
CA GLU A 15 -2.74 -0.58 41.98
C GLU A 15 -2.39 0.25 40.75
N ILE A 16 -1.63 1.35 40.93
CA ILE A 16 -1.12 2.15 39.80
C ILE A 16 -0.12 1.35 38.96
N MET A 17 0.77 0.56 39.58
CA MET A 17 1.72 -0.27 38.86
C MET A 17 1.05 -1.40 38.08
N LEU A 18 0.02 -2.03 38.65
CA LEU A 18 -0.76 -3.06 37.98
C LEU A 18 -1.52 -2.50 36.78
N VAL A 19 -2.14 -1.32 36.92
CA VAL A 19 -2.85 -0.64 35.82
C VAL A 19 -1.87 -0.26 34.70
N LEU A 20 -0.69 0.26 35.05
CA LEU A 20 0.34 0.59 34.06
C LEU A 20 0.86 -0.65 33.30
N ALA A 21 1.03 -1.79 33.98
CA ALA A 21 1.48 -3.03 33.35
C ALA A 21 0.48 -3.56 32.32
N ILE A 22 -0.81 -3.56 32.66
CA ILE A 22 -1.87 -3.99 31.73
C ILE A 22 -2.02 -3.00 30.57
N ALA A 23 -1.98 -1.69 30.86
CA ALA A 23 -2.04 -0.66 29.83
C ALA A 23 -0.88 -0.80 28.82
N ALA A 24 0.34 -1.04 29.29
CA ALA A 24 1.50 -1.25 28.42
C ALA A 24 1.35 -2.48 27.51
N MET A 25 0.83 -3.61 28.04
CA MET A 25 0.57 -4.81 27.23
C MET A 25 -0.44 -4.52 26.10
N ILE A 26 -1.54 -3.84 26.42
CA ILE A 26 -2.58 -3.49 25.45
C ILE A 26 -2.00 -2.58 24.36
N ILE A 27 -1.23 -1.55 24.74
CA ILE A 27 -0.61 -0.61 23.79
C ILE A 27 0.29 -1.33 22.78
N VAL A 28 1.14 -2.27 23.23
CA VAL A 28 2.05 -3.01 22.34
C VAL A 28 1.28 -3.86 21.33
N MET A 29 0.24 -4.58 21.76
CA MET A 29 -0.63 -5.33 20.85
C MET A 29 -1.34 -4.41 19.86
N SER A 30 -1.89 -3.28 20.33
CA SER A 30 -2.54 -2.29 19.48
C SER A 30 -1.60 -1.75 18.41
N ILE A 31 -0.38 -1.35 18.78
CA ILE A 31 0.60 -0.79 17.81
C ILE A 31 0.91 -1.79 16.70
N ARG A 32 1.18 -3.06 17.04
CA ARG A 32 1.47 -4.09 16.04
C ARG A 32 0.27 -4.33 15.11
N TYR A 33 -0.94 -4.33 15.67
CA TYR A 33 -2.17 -4.45 14.88
C TYR A 33 -2.35 -3.27 13.93
N TYR A 34 -2.21 -2.02 14.41
CA TYR A 34 -2.31 -0.82 13.58
C TYR A 34 -1.30 -0.80 12.43
N GLN A 35 -0.05 -1.23 12.69
CA GLN A 35 0.97 -1.32 11.64
C GLN A 35 0.59 -2.32 10.55
N SER A 36 0.06 -3.48 10.92
CA SER A 36 -0.42 -4.51 9.97
C SER A 36 -1.65 -4.04 9.18
N ALA A 37 -2.65 -3.45 9.86
CA ALA A 37 -3.86 -2.96 9.23
C ALA A 37 -3.58 -1.80 8.24
N SER A 38 -2.72 -0.85 8.63
CA SER A 38 -2.33 0.25 7.74
C SER A 38 -1.60 -0.26 6.50
N LEU A 39 -0.73 -1.26 6.66
CA LEU A 39 -0.02 -1.87 5.53
C LEU A 39 -1.01 -2.56 4.58
N ASN A 40 -1.97 -3.33 5.10
CA ASN A 40 -3.00 -3.99 4.29
C ASN A 40 -3.91 -3.00 3.55
N GLN A 41 -4.27 -1.87 4.17
CA GLN A 41 -5.04 -0.81 3.50
C GLN A 41 -4.27 -0.22 2.31
N LYS A 42 -2.97 0.04 2.48
CA LYS A 42 -2.11 0.57 1.42
C LYS A 42 -1.91 -0.42 0.28
N ILE A 43 -1.76 -1.71 0.60
CA ILE A 43 -1.73 -2.80 -0.37
C ILE A 43 -3.03 -2.84 -1.17
N ALA A 44 -4.18 -2.89 -0.49
CA ALA A 44 -5.48 -2.98 -1.14
C ALA A 44 -5.75 -1.77 -2.05
N ALA A 45 -5.43 -0.56 -1.59
CA ALA A 45 -5.52 0.65 -2.39
C ALA A 45 -4.63 0.58 -3.64
N THR A 46 -3.39 0.10 -3.49
CA THR A 46 -2.45 -0.04 -4.61
C THR A 46 -2.94 -1.09 -5.62
N VAL A 47 -3.46 -2.22 -5.15
CA VAL A 47 -4.05 -3.24 -6.04
C VAL A 47 -5.23 -2.66 -6.82
N ASN A 48 -6.14 -1.93 -6.16
CA ASN A 48 -7.26 -1.28 -6.84
C ASN A 48 -6.80 -0.24 -7.88
N ASN A 49 -5.73 0.49 -7.59
CA ASN A 49 -5.17 1.45 -8.52
C ASN A 49 -4.51 0.75 -9.73
N VAL A 50 -3.82 -0.38 -9.50
CA VAL A 50 -3.22 -1.20 -10.56
C VAL A 50 -4.30 -1.83 -11.44
N THR A 51 -5.36 -2.39 -10.87
CA THR A 51 -6.48 -2.95 -11.67
C THR A 51 -7.21 -1.87 -12.45
N GLY A 52 -7.34 -0.65 -11.90
CA GLY A 52 -7.86 0.50 -12.63
C GLY A 52 -6.99 0.91 -13.82
N ILE A 53 -5.66 0.90 -13.66
CA ILE A 53 -4.71 1.12 -14.77
C ILE A 53 -4.87 0.04 -15.84
N VAL A 54 -4.98 -1.24 -15.43
CA VAL A 54 -5.16 -2.35 -16.37
C VAL A 54 -6.46 -2.19 -17.16
N ALA A 55 -7.57 -1.88 -16.51
CA ALA A 55 -8.86 -1.66 -17.20
C ALA A 55 -8.81 -0.47 -18.17
N ALA A 56 -8.10 0.61 -17.81
CA ALA A 56 -7.90 1.75 -18.70
C ALA A 56 -7.01 1.41 -19.90
N ALA A 57 -5.95 0.61 -19.69
CA ALA A 57 -5.09 0.12 -20.76
C ALA A 57 -5.84 -0.81 -21.72
N GLU A 58 -6.70 -1.70 -21.21
CA GLU A 58 -7.56 -2.57 -22.02
C GLU A 58 -8.58 -1.75 -22.83
N SER A 59 -9.15 -0.69 -22.24
CA SER A 59 -10.04 0.23 -22.95
C SER A 59 -9.31 0.97 -24.08
N TYR A 60 -8.06 1.38 -23.83
CA TYR A 60 -7.21 2.00 -24.85
C TYR A 60 -6.85 1.01 -25.97
N LEU A 61 -6.49 -0.23 -25.65
CA LEU A 61 -6.24 -1.27 -26.64
C LEU A 61 -7.49 -1.52 -27.48
N SER A 62 -8.66 -1.66 -26.86
CA SER A 62 -9.90 -1.94 -27.58
C SER A 62 -10.26 -0.86 -28.60
N MET A 63 -9.82 0.39 -28.39
CA MET A 63 -10.10 1.49 -29.30
C MET A 63 -9.00 1.72 -30.34
N ASN A 64 -7.74 1.49 -30.00
CA ASN A 64 -6.58 1.80 -30.86
C ASN A 64 -5.94 0.57 -31.52
N GLY A 65 -6.25 -0.64 -31.07
CA GLY A 65 -5.70 -1.89 -31.57
C GLY A 65 -4.22 -2.12 -31.25
N SER A 66 -3.59 -1.24 -30.46
CA SER A 66 -2.21 -1.35 -30.03
C SER A 66 -1.99 -0.65 -28.68
N LEU A 67 -1.02 -1.13 -27.91
CA LEU A 67 -0.58 -0.52 -26.65
C LEU A 67 0.45 0.60 -26.86
N THR A 68 0.91 0.87 -28.09
CA THR A 68 1.81 2.00 -28.34
C THR A 68 1.16 3.32 -27.94
N GLY A 69 1.84 4.09 -27.09
CA GLY A 69 1.31 5.36 -26.55
C GLY A 69 0.33 5.23 -25.37
N VAL A 70 0.19 4.02 -24.80
CA VAL A 70 -0.72 3.77 -23.66
C VAL A 70 -0.41 4.64 -22.44
N ASP A 71 0.84 5.07 -22.24
CA ASP A 71 1.26 5.95 -21.14
C ASP A 71 0.49 7.27 -21.06
N THR A 72 0.21 7.87 -22.22
CA THR A 72 -0.55 9.13 -22.34
C THR A 72 -1.99 8.90 -22.79
N GLY A 73 -2.19 7.94 -23.70
CA GLY A 73 -3.48 7.70 -24.33
C GLY A 73 -4.50 7.07 -23.39
N MET A 74 -4.06 6.25 -22.43
CA MET A 74 -4.99 5.65 -21.48
C MET A 74 -5.50 6.66 -20.44
N LEU A 75 -4.84 7.81 -20.25
CA LEU A 75 -5.18 8.77 -19.20
C LEU A 75 -6.63 9.24 -19.28
N ALA A 76 -7.19 9.35 -20.49
CA ALA A 76 -8.59 9.72 -20.71
C ALA A 76 -9.59 8.73 -20.06
N TYR A 77 -9.18 7.48 -19.84
CA TYR A 77 -10.01 6.42 -19.25
C TYR A 77 -9.80 6.29 -17.73
N LEU A 78 -8.84 7.03 -17.15
CA LEU A 78 -8.63 7.08 -15.71
C LEU A 78 -9.38 8.26 -15.06
N PRO A 79 -9.88 8.08 -13.83
CA PRO A 79 -10.50 9.17 -13.08
C PRO A 79 -9.49 10.30 -12.84
N GLY A 80 -9.81 11.50 -13.33
CA GLY A 80 -8.97 12.69 -13.17
C GLY A 80 -7.81 12.79 -14.17
N ALA A 81 -7.83 12.02 -15.26
CA ALA A 81 -6.87 12.10 -16.36
C ALA A 81 -5.40 11.99 -15.93
N ARG A 82 -5.14 11.23 -14.84
CA ARG A 82 -3.82 11.09 -14.25
C ARG A 82 -3.61 9.68 -13.71
N LEU A 83 -2.35 9.27 -13.69
CA LEU A 83 -1.94 8.03 -13.03
C LEU A 83 -2.16 8.14 -11.51
N PRO A 84 -2.74 7.12 -10.86
CA PRO A 84 -2.93 7.12 -9.43
C PRO A 84 -1.60 7.01 -8.68
N ASN A 85 -1.59 7.49 -7.44
CA ASN A 85 -0.45 7.35 -6.55
C ASN A 85 -0.43 5.95 -5.91
N SER A 86 0.75 5.49 -5.50
CA SER A 86 0.86 4.29 -4.67
C SER A 86 0.28 4.53 -3.28
N GLY A 87 -0.10 3.47 -2.56
CA GLY A 87 -0.55 3.56 -1.16
C GLY A 87 0.53 4.07 -0.20
N TRP A 88 1.79 4.13 -0.62
CA TRP A 88 2.92 4.65 0.14
C TRP A 88 3.39 6.04 -0.33
N GLY A 89 2.72 6.60 -1.34
CA GLY A 89 3.10 7.87 -1.97
C GLY A 89 3.88 7.68 -3.27
N GLY A 90 4.02 8.78 -4.02
CA GLY A 90 4.63 8.77 -5.35
C GLY A 90 3.66 8.37 -6.46
N ALA A 91 3.78 9.01 -7.62
CA ALA A 91 2.98 8.72 -8.79
C ALA A 91 3.45 7.41 -9.44
N MET A 92 2.52 6.53 -9.78
CA MET A 92 2.85 5.36 -10.60
C MET A 92 3.17 5.77 -12.03
N THR A 93 4.05 5.03 -12.69
CA THR A 93 4.45 5.31 -14.08
C THR A 93 4.33 4.05 -14.93
N ILE A 94 4.13 4.21 -16.23
CA ILE A 94 4.22 3.11 -17.19
C ILE A 94 5.57 3.16 -17.88
N SER A 95 6.19 2.00 -18.09
CA SER A 95 7.44 1.86 -18.84
C SER A 95 7.42 0.61 -19.72
N ASN A 96 8.44 0.45 -20.57
CA ASN A 96 8.66 -0.75 -21.39
C ASN A 96 7.42 -1.15 -22.23
N ILE A 97 6.83 -0.16 -22.90
CA ILE A 97 5.64 -0.35 -23.73
C ILE A 97 6.05 -1.12 -24.99
N SER A 98 5.41 -2.26 -25.18
CA SER A 98 5.55 -3.12 -26.36
C SER A 98 4.17 -3.35 -26.99
N LEU A 99 4.13 -4.02 -28.15
CA LEU A 99 2.87 -4.33 -28.83
C LEU A 99 1.91 -5.17 -27.97
N ASN A 100 2.44 -6.04 -27.09
CA ASN A 100 1.66 -7.04 -26.35
C ASN A 100 1.84 -6.93 -24.83
N GLY A 101 2.38 -5.81 -24.34
CA GLY A 101 2.58 -5.66 -22.90
C GLY A 101 3.25 -4.37 -22.49
N TYR A 102 3.12 -4.05 -21.22
CA TYR A 102 3.67 -2.85 -20.59
C TYR A 102 4.01 -3.13 -19.13
N ASN A 103 4.86 -2.28 -18.56
CA ASN A 103 5.28 -2.37 -17.17
C ASN A 103 4.67 -1.24 -16.36
N ILE A 104 4.06 -1.56 -15.22
CA ILE A 104 3.58 -0.59 -14.23
C ILE A 104 4.64 -0.51 -13.13
N ASN A 105 5.20 0.69 -12.94
CA ASN A 105 6.17 0.98 -11.90
C ASN A 105 5.47 1.66 -10.71
N ILE A 106 5.57 1.03 -9.55
CA ILE A 106 4.97 1.48 -8.29
C ILE A 106 6.11 1.93 -7.37
N PRO A 107 6.27 3.24 -7.12
CA PRO A 107 7.36 3.74 -6.28
C PRO A 107 7.11 3.49 -4.78
N SER A 108 8.19 3.56 -3.99
CA SER A 108 8.14 3.69 -2.53
C SER A 108 7.43 2.55 -1.78
N VAL A 109 7.43 1.33 -2.32
CA VAL A 109 6.83 0.16 -1.69
C VAL A 109 7.80 -0.40 -0.63
N PRO A 110 7.41 -0.54 0.65
CA PRO A 110 8.24 -1.20 1.64
C PRO A 110 8.52 -2.66 1.27
N ASN A 111 9.71 -3.19 1.60
CA ASN A 111 10.10 -4.57 1.23
C ASN A 111 9.09 -5.63 1.69
N THR A 112 8.53 -5.49 2.88
CA THR A 112 7.47 -6.37 3.42
C THR A 112 6.17 -6.27 2.62
N GLY A 113 5.78 -5.04 2.26
CA GLY A 113 4.60 -4.77 1.44
C GLY A 113 4.74 -5.31 0.01
N CYS A 114 5.94 -5.21 -0.57
CA CYS A 114 6.24 -5.75 -1.90
C CYS A 114 6.00 -7.26 -1.98
N ALA A 115 6.52 -8.04 -1.01
CA ALA A 115 6.37 -9.49 -1.01
C ALA A 115 4.89 -9.91 -0.98
N GLN A 116 4.09 -9.19 -0.20
CA GLN A 116 2.64 -9.40 -0.14
C GLN A 116 1.93 -8.95 -1.42
N LEU A 117 2.28 -7.78 -1.98
CA LEU A 117 1.71 -7.29 -3.23
C LEU A 117 1.97 -8.27 -4.37
N ARG A 118 3.19 -8.81 -4.47
CA ARG A 118 3.57 -9.85 -5.44
C ARG A 118 2.70 -11.10 -5.28
N SER A 119 2.51 -11.58 -4.06
CA SER A 119 1.66 -12.75 -3.80
C SER A 119 0.21 -12.53 -4.22
N LEU A 120 -0.30 -11.31 -4.14
CA LEU A 120 -1.66 -10.98 -4.56
C LEU A 120 -1.77 -10.80 -6.07
N LEU A 121 -0.79 -10.17 -6.70
CA LEU A 121 -0.78 -9.91 -8.15
C LEU A 121 -0.51 -11.17 -8.97
N VAL A 122 0.38 -12.07 -8.53
CA VAL A 122 0.68 -13.34 -9.24
C VAL A 122 -0.54 -14.28 -9.26
N GLN A 123 -1.52 -14.09 -8.39
CA GLN A 123 -2.78 -14.86 -8.45
C GLN A 123 -3.64 -14.49 -9.67
N ASN A 124 -3.38 -13.35 -10.31
CA ASN A 124 -4.08 -12.92 -11.50
C ASN A 124 -3.21 -13.19 -12.74
N THR A 125 -3.77 -13.94 -13.68
CA THR A 125 -3.10 -14.44 -14.89
C THR A 125 -2.66 -13.34 -15.86
N LYS A 126 -3.16 -12.11 -15.70
CA LYS A 126 -2.75 -10.92 -16.47
C LYS A 126 -1.34 -10.44 -16.11
N PHE A 127 -0.81 -10.83 -14.95
CA PHE A 127 0.49 -10.38 -14.46
C PHE A 127 1.52 -11.50 -14.54
N THR A 128 2.61 -11.28 -15.26
CA THR A 128 3.60 -12.34 -15.53
C THR A 128 4.89 -12.18 -14.73
N ILE A 129 5.29 -10.95 -14.44
CA ILE A 129 6.48 -10.69 -13.64
C ILE A 129 6.19 -9.52 -12.70
N ALA A 130 6.19 -9.82 -11.41
CA ALA A 130 6.06 -8.85 -10.33
C ALA A 130 7.36 -8.90 -9.51
N PHE A 131 8.28 -7.97 -9.77
CA PHE A 131 9.58 -7.92 -9.11
C PHE A 131 9.82 -6.57 -8.45
N CYS A 132 10.50 -6.61 -7.31
CA CYS A 132 10.90 -5.43 -6.58
C CYS A 132 12.42 -5.37 -6.62
N PRO A 133 13.02 -4.63 -7.57
CA PRO A 133 14.41 -4.20 -7.42
C PRO A 133 14.54 -3.50 -6.07
N ALA A 134 15.42 -4.01 -5.21
CA ALA A 134 15.69 -3.39 -3.92
C ALA A 134 16.23 -1.96 -4.17
N ALA A 135 15.44 -0.94 -3.81
CA ALA A 135 15.84 0.45 -3.92
C ALA A 135 16.32 0.94 -2.53
N GLY A 136 17.45 0.40 -2.08
CA GLY A 136 18.09 0.80 -0.81
C GLY A 136 17.41 0.25 0.45
N PRO A 137 17.80 0.76 1.64
CA PRO A 137 17.33 0.22 2.92
C PRO A 137 15.86 0.60 3.15
N GLY A 138 14.96 -0.35 2.92
CA GLY A 138 13.58 -0.31 3.40
C GLY A 138 12.50 -0.09 2.33
N PHE A 139 12.85 0.36 1.13
CA PHE A 139 11.90 0.62 0.04
C PHE A 139 12.34 -0.02 -1.28
N ALA A 140 11.38 -0.28 -2.15
CA ALA A 140 11.56 -0.82 -3.48
C ALA A 140 10.59 -0.16 -4.46
N THR A 141 11.00 -0.09 -5.72
CA THR A 141 10.07 0.20 -6.82
C THR A 141 9.56 -1.14 -7.31
N MET A 142 8.27 -1.42 -7.18
CA MET A 142 7.71 -2.64 -7.73
C MET A 142 7.41 -2.45 -9.21
N VAL A 143 7.87 -3.38 -10.04
CA VAL A 143 7.55 -3.42 -11.46
C VAL A 143 6.61 -4.59 -11.69
N VAL A 144 5.46 -4.30 -12.28
CA VAL A 144 4.44 -5.29 -12.63
C VAL A 144 4.34 -5.33 -14.15
N GLN A 145 4.66 -6.48 -14.73
CA GLN A 145 4.56 -6.70 -16.17
C GLN A 145 3.18 -7.28 -16.50
N VAL A 146 2.48 -6.60 -17.40
CA VAL A 146 1.17 -7.01 -17.94
C VAL A 146 1.40 -7.52 -19.35
N LEU A 147 0.94 -8.75 -19.62
CA LEU A 147 0.91 -9.35 -20.96
C LEU A 147 -0.54 -9.43 -21.43
N GLU A 148 -0.78 -9.08 -22.69
CA GLU A 148 -2.08 -9.24 -23.35
C GLU A 148 -2.14 -10.47 -24.26
#